data_AF-A0A1E1WNG4-F1
#
_entry.id   AF-A0A1E1WNG4-F1
#
_cell.length_a   1.000
_cell.length_b   1.000
_cell.length_c   1.000
_cell.angle_alpha   90.00
_cell.angle_beta   90.00
_cell.angle_gamma   90.00
#
_symmetry.space_group_name_H-M   'P 1'
#
loop_
_entity.id
_entity.type
_entity.pdbx_description
1 polymer ?
#
loop_
_entity_poly.entity_id
_entity_poly.type
_entity_poly.pdbx_seq_one_letter_code
_entity_poly.pdbx_strand_id
1 'polypeptide(L)'
;PIKQRPMCSCPAGHDGDPAVKCSPKIFGCTRNEDCHLTEACINNACQHPCAIHNPCAPNAVCVNTNHGSDCSCTEGYQGNGYVGCVPVMSSHSVCQYNEDCPPELLCDRLNRVCISPCAGNECGNNAECIPVNHRMECKCHPGFTGNAYLECYQIQGCRSDNECANTEACINGKCGSPCRCGLNAVCDVINHRASCKCLPGYT
;
A
#
# COMPACT_ATOMS: atom_id res chain seq x y z
N PRO A 1 50.73 -47.98 -7.72
CA PRO A 1 50.34 -48.27 -6.31
C PRO A 1 48.98 -47.62 -5.98
N ILE A 2 47.94 -48.43 -5.86
CA ILE A 2 46.57 -47.97 -5.56
C ILE A 2 46.55 -47.49 -4.11
N LYS A 3 46.36 -46.19 -3.88
CA LYS A 3 46.16 -45.63 -2.54
C LYS A 3 44.81 -46.11 -2.03
N GLN A 4 44.78 -47.16 -1.21
CA GLN A 4 43.57 -47.51 -0.46
C GLN A 4 43.41 -46.49 0.67
N ARG A 5 42.40 -45.61 0.56
CA ARG A 5 41.95 -44.82 1.70
C ARG A 5 41.18 -45.77 2.63
N PRO A 6 41.59 -45.93 3.89
CA PRO A 6 40.80 -46.71 4.83
C PRO A 6 39.42 -46.05 4.98
N MET A 7 38.37 -46.85 4.83
CA MET A 7 37.01 -46.41 5.11
C MET A 7 36.72 -46.65 6.59
N CYS A 8 36.67 -45.58 7.37
CA CYS A 8 36.20 -45.64 8.74
C CYS A 8 34.67 -45.52 8.75
N SER A 9 33.99 -46.30 9.57
CA SER A 9 32.56 -46.21 9.84
C SER A 9 32.31 -46.33 11.34
N CYS A 10 31.29 -45.67 11.86
CA CYS A 10 30.97 -45.77 13.28
C CYS A 10 30.43 -47.17 13.63
N PRO A 11 30.80 -47.72 14.80
CA PRO A 11 30.27 -49.00 15.28
C PRO A 11 28.75 -48.91 15.53
N ALA A 12 28.07 -50.06 15.52
CA ALA A 12 26.62 -50.11 15.70
C ALA A 12 26.18 -49.40 16.99
N GLY A 13 25.14 -48.57 16.89
CA GLY A 13 24.67 -47.73 17.99
C GLY A 13 25.52 -46.49 18.25
N HIS A 14 26.38 -46.08 17.31
CA HIS A 14 27.10 -44.81 17.31
C HIS A 14 26.89 -44.08 15.97
N ASP A 15 26.93 -42.75 15.99
CA ASP A 15 26.77 -41.87 14.82
C ASP A 15 27.79 -40.72 14.87
N GLY A 16 27.96 -40.01 13.75
CA GLY A 16 28.92 -38.91 13.60
C GLY A 16 30.00 -39.17 12.54
N ASP A 17 31.07 -38.38 12.56
CA ASP A 17 32.17 -38.51 11.59
C ASP A 17 33.18 -39.55 12.08
N PRO A 18 33.31 -40.71 11.40
CA PRO A 18 34.22 -41.78 11.81
C PRO A 18 35.71 -41.46 11.57
N ALA A 19 36.03 -40.37 10.86
CA ALA A 19 37.39 -39.85 10.74
C ALA A 19 37.75 -38.88 11.88
N VAL A 20 36.77 -38.35 12.60
CA VAL A 20 36.96 -37.36 13.67
C VAL A 20 36.59 -37.95 15.03
N LYS A 21 35.32 -38.34 15.23
CA LYS A 21 34.80 -38.96 16.45
C LYS A 21 33.39 -39.50 16.22
N CYS A 22 33.16 -40.75 16.61
CA CYS A 22 31.81 -41.32 16.73
C CYS A 22 31.28 -41.12 18.16
N SER A 23 30.01 -40.75 18.30
CA SER A 23 29.29 -40.62 19.57
C SER A 23 28.15 -41.64 19.65
N PRO A 24 27.71 -42.06 20.85
CA PRO A 24 26.58 -42.97 20.99
C PRO A 24 25.36 -42.41 20.26
N LYS A 25 24.73 -43.25 19.43
CA LYS A 25 23.49 -42.95 18.72
C LYS A 25 22.39 -42.93 19.77
N ILE A 26 21.99 -41.75 20.22
CA ILE A 26 20.96 -41.60 21.24
C ILE A 26 19.63 -42.02 20.60
N PHE A 27 19.04 -43.13 21.06
CA PHE A 27 17.67 -43.53 20.72
C PHE A 27 16.70 -42.65 21.52
N GLY A 28 16.57 -41.40 21.09
CA GLY A 28 15.82 -40.38 21.79
C GLY A 28 16.59 -39.07 21.88
N CYS A 29 16.05 -38.14 22.64
CA CYS A 29 16.65 -36.85 22.88
C CYS A 29 16.89 -36.66 24.38
N THR A 30 17.86 -35.84 24.73
CA THR A 30 18.07 -35.36 26.10
C THR A 30 17.92 -33.85 26.19
N ARG A 31 18.08 -33.15 25.07
CA ARG A 31 17.91 -31.71 24.92
C ARG A 31 17.23 -31.37 23.61
N ASN A 32 16.75 -30.14 23.52
CA ASN A 32 16.05 -29.66 22.33
C ASN A 32 16.97 -29.64 21.10
N GLU A 33 18.25 -29.35 21.28
CA GLU A 33 19.22 -29.29 20.19
C GLU A 33 19.51 -30.67 19.56
N ASP A 34 19.08 -31.75 20.21
CA ASP A 34 19.13 -33.10 19.65
C ASP A 34 18.04 -33.32 18.57
N CYS A 35 17.05 -32.42 18.50
CA CYS A 35 15.89 -32.50 17.61
C CYS A 35 15.96 -31.47 16.48
N HIS A 36 15.10 -31.61 15.48
CA HIS A 36 14.95 -30.59 14.44
C HIS A 36 14.41 -29.28 15.03
N LEU A 37 14.64 -28.13 14.37
CA LEU A 37 14.22 -26.80 14.86
C LEU A 37 12.69 -26.70 15.10
N THR A 38 11.91 -27.53 14.41
CA THR A 38 10.45 -27.62 14.51
C THR A 38 9.97 -28.67 15.53
N GLU A 39 10.88 -29.31 16.25
CA GLU A 39 10.61 -30.38 17.21
C GLU A 39 11.26 -30.04 18.55
N ALA A 40 10.73 -30.57 19.65
CA ALA A 40 11.32 -30.41 20.97
C ALA A 40 11.53 -31.76 21.63
N CYS A 41 12.45 -31.79 22.60
CA CYS A 41 12.67 -32.98 23.37
C CYS A 41 11.61 -33.12 24.46
N ILE A 42 10.63 -33.98 24.22
CA ILE A 42 9.49 -34.20 25.12
C ILE A 42 9.45 -35.69 25.45
N ASN A 43 9.59 -36.02 26.74
CA ASN A 43 9.61 -37.41 27.24
C ASN A 43 10.64 -38.30 26.50
N ASN A 44 11.85 -37.76 26.29
CA ASN A 44 12.96 -38.41 25.58
C ASN A 44 12.69 -38.72 24.09
N ALA A 45 11.69 -38.11 23.47
CA ALA A 45 11.43 -38.21 22.04
C ALA A 45 11.29 -36.82 21.40
N CYS A 46 11.82 -36.67 20.18
CA CYS A 46 11.61 -35.47 19.37
C CYS A 46 10.16 -35.43 18.88
N GLN A 47 9.42 -34.43 19.35
CA GLN A 47 7.98 -34.31 19.09
C GLN A 47 7.65 -32.87 18.72
N HIS A 48 6.58 -32.67 17.93
CA HIS A 48 6.13 -31.35 17.52
C HIS A 48 5.37 -30.68 18.68
N PRO A 49 5.86 -29.56 19.25
CA PRO A 49 5.26 -28.94 20.43
C PRO A 49 3.76 -28.64 20.29
N CYS A 50 3.33 -28.10 19.15
CA CYS A 50 1.94 -27.77 18.87
C CYS A 50 1.00 -28.99 18.83
N ALA A 51 1.52 -30.18 18.54
CA ALA A 51 0.73 -31.41 18.54
C ALA A 51 0.50 -31.95 19.96
N ILE A 52 1.38 -31.60 20.91
CA ILE A 52 1.30 -32.03 22.31
C ILE A 52 0.47 -31.07 23.13
N HIS A 53 0.71 -29.77 22.99
CA HIS A 53 -0.02 -28.73 23.70
C HIS A 53 -0.15 -27.48 22.82
N ASN A 54 -1.38 -27.01 22.65
CA ASN A 54 -1.67 -25.79 21.90
C ASN A 54 -2.05 -24.67 22.89
N PRO A 55 -1.14 -23.71 23.17
CA PRO A 55 -1.41 -22.60 24.09
C PRO A 55 -2.15 -21.42 23.43
N CYS A 56 -2.54 -21.53 22.16
CA CYS A 56 -3.03 -20.40 21.38
C CYS A 56 -4.50 -20.07 21.68
N ALA A 57 -4.80 -18.77 21.63
CA ALA A 57 -6.15 -18.25 21.75
C ALA A 57 -7.02 -18.62 20.53
N PRO A 58 -8.36 -18.47 20.61
CA PRO A 58 -9.23 -18.64 19.45
C PRO A 58 -8.83 -17.75 18.26
N ASN A 59 -8.96 -18.28 17.04
CA ASN A 59 -8.54 -17.64 15.78
C ASN A 59 -7.01 -17.41 15.67
N ALA A 60 -6.21 -18.18 16.41
CA ALA A 60 -4.78 -18.29 16.23
C ALA A 60 -4.40 -19.73 15.81
N VAL A 61 -3.33 -19.83 15.03
CA VAL A 61 -2.67 -21.06 14.62
C VAL A 61 -1.40 -21.26 15.43
N CYS A 62 -1.20 -22.48 15.93
CA CYS A 62 0.04 -22.88 16.57
C CYS A 62 1.08 -23.28 15.52
N VAL A 63 2.28 -22.74 15.63
CA VAL A 63 3.42 -22.98 14.73
C VAL A 63 4.59 -23.51 15.54
N ASN A 64 5.20 -24.61 15.09
CA ASN A 64 6.39 -25.13 15.75
C ASN A 64 7.61 -24.31 15.32
N THR A 65 8.24 -23.63 16.26
CA THR A 65 9.43 -22.82 15.99
C THR A 65 10.38 -22.85 17.18
N ASN A 66 11.67 -22.95 16.90
CA ASN A 66 12.75 -22.93 17.88
C ASN A 66 12.51 -23.88 19.07
N HIS A 67 12.16 -25.14 18.77
CA HIS A 67 11.84 -26.17 19.76
C HIS A 67 10.69 -25.80 20.72
N GLY A 68 9.80 -24.89 20.30
CA GLY A 68 8.66 -24.43 21.07
C GLY A 68 7.39 -24.34 20.22
N SER A 69 6.30 -24.01 20.90
CA SER A 69 5.01 -23.65 20.29
C SER A 69 4.91 -22.13 20.24
N ASP A 70 4.67 -21.58 19.05
CA ASP A 70 4.37 -20.17 18.87
C ASP A 70 2.96 -19.95 18.30
N CYS A 71 2.34 -18.80 18.60
CA CYS A 71 0.95 -18.52 18.25
C CYS A 71 0.85 -17.31 17.33
N SER A 72 0.30 -17.52 16.14
CA SER A 72 0.06 -16.46 15.15
C SER A 72 -1.42 -16.38 14.79
N CYS A 73 -1.98 -15.20 14.56
CA CYS A 73 -3.38 -15.08 14.16
C CYS A 73 -3.61 -15.69 12.76
N THR A 74 -4.76 -16.34 12.56
CA THR A 74 -5.15 -16.87 11.25
C THR A 74 -5.39 -15.74 10.25
N GLU A 75 -5.34 -16.04 8.96
CA GLU A 75 -5.63 -15.07 7.90
C GLU A 75 -6.98 -14.37 8.14
N GLY A 76 -6.99 -13.04 8.01
CA GLY A 76 -8.16 -12.20 8.32
C GLY A 76 -8.33 -11.83 9.79
N TYR A 77 -7.39 -12.19 10.67
CA TYR A 77 -7.39 -11.81 12.09
C TYR A 77 -6.06 -11.15 12.49
N GLN A 78 -6.12 -10.23 13.46
CA GLN A 78 -4.95 -9.54 14.03
C GLN A 78 -5.00 -9.51 15.56
N GLY A 79 -3.85 -9.29 16.20
CA GLY A 79 -3.75 -9.22 17.67
C GLY A 79 -2.60 -10.07 18.22
N ASN A 80 -2.77 -10.57 19.43
CA ASN A 80 -1.80 -11.43 20.10
C ASN A 80 -2.31 -12.87 20.11
N GLY A 81 -1.60 -13.79 19.47
CA GLY A 81 -2.02 -15.19 19.33
C GLY A 81 -2.16 -15.98 20.64
N TYR A 82 -1.59 -15.50 21.75
CA TYR A 82 -1.72 -16.12 23.08
C TYR A 82 -2.86 -15.55 23.91
N VAL A 83 -3.32 -14.32 23.60
CA VAL A 83 -4.32 -13.60 24.39
C VAL A 83 -5.66 -13.54 23.66
N GLY A 84 -5.64 -13.23 22.38
CA GLY A 84 -6.84 -13.10 21.55
C GLY A 84 -6.56 -12.46 20.19
N CYS A 85 -7.16 -13.05 19.15
CA CYS A 85 -7.15 -12.53 17.79
C CYS A 85 -8.55 -12.00 17.44
N VAL A 86 -8.60 -10.80 16.85
CA VAL A 86 -9.84 -10.14 16.42
C VAL A 86 -9.90 -10.04 14.89
N PRO A 87 -11.10 -10.07 14.27
CA PRO A 87 -11.22 -9.91 12.82
C PRO A 87 -10.58 -8.60 12.38
N VAL A 88 -9.82 -8.64 11.29
CA VAL A 88 -9.30 -7.45 10.61
C VAL A 88 -10.48 -6.76 9.95
N MET A 89 -11.15 -5.88 10.70
CA MET A 89 -12.09 -4.93 10.13
C MET A 89 -11.27 -3.88 9.39
N SER A 90 -11.55 -3.70 8.10
CA SER A 90 -10.86 -2.79 7.17
C SER A 90 -10.85 -1.31 7.60
N SER A 91 -11.41 -0.96 8.76
CA SER A 91 -11.38 0.37 9.36
C SER A 91 -10.42 0.51 10.56
N HIS A 92 -9.79 -0.57 11.04
CA HIS A 92 -8.89 -0.52 12.20
C HIS A 92 -7.61 -1.34 11.93
N SER A 93 -6.94 -1.06 10.82
CA SER A 93 -5.54 -1.48 10.67
C SER A 93 -4.72 -0.70 11.69
N VAL A 94 -4.24 -1.45 12.70
CA VAL A 94 -3.30 -0.90 13.68
C VAL A 94 -2.02 -0.54 12.94
N CYS A 95 -1.58 0.70 13.01
CA CYS A 95 -0.43 1.19 12.24
C CYS A 95 0.68 1.74 13.13
N GLN A 96 1.91 1.64 12.65
CA GLN A 96 3.08 2.30 13.23
C GLN A 96 3.63 3.39 12.30
N TYR A 97 3.62 3.13 11.00
CA TYR A 97 4.05 4.03 9.94
C TYR A 97 3.01 4.12 8.82
N ASN A 98 3.21 5.04 7.87
CA ASN A 98 2.24 5.27 6.80
C ASN A 98 2.16 4.09 5.84
N GLU A 99 3.27 3.39 5.67
CA GLU A 99 3.45 2.21 4.84
C GLU A 99 2.62 1.01 5.32
N ASP A 100 2.16 1.03 6.59
CA ASP A 100 1.23 0.03 7.14
C ASP A 100 -0.22 0.29 6.71
N CYS A 101 -0.49 1.46 6.14
CA CYS A 101 -1.81 1.86 5.65
C CYS A 101 -1.91 1.71 4.13
N PRO A 102 -3.12 1.60 3.57
CA PRO A 102 -3.36 1.83 2.16
C PRO A 102 -2.88 3.22 1.70
N PRO A 103 -2.52 3.41 0.42
CA PRO A 103 -2.01 4.71 -0.10
C PRO A 103 -2.96 5.90 0.13
N GLU A 104 -4.25 5.64 0.30
CA GLU A 104 -5.30 6.65 0.51
C GLU A 104 -5.46 7.06 1.99
N LEU A 105 -4.79 6.37 2.92
CA LEU A 105 -4.89 6.57 4.37
C LEU A 105 -3.51 6.93 4.95
N LEU A 106 -3.45 7.67 6.05
CA LEU A 106 -2.22 7.92 6.80
C LEU A 106 -2.29 7.29 8.18
N CYS A 107 -1.14 7.02 8.79
CA CYS A 107 -1.11 6.50 10.14
C CYS A 107 -1.27 7.62 11.18
N ASP A 108 -2.39 7.63 11.90
CA ASP A 108 -2.51 8.39 13.13
C ASP A 108 -1.66 7.72 14.20
N ARG A 109 -0.44 8.23 14.38
CA ARG A 109 0.53 7.67 15.33
C ARG A 109 0.06 7.77 16.79
N LEU A 110 -0.84 8.70 17.11
CA LEU A 110 -1.36 8.87 18.46
C LEU A 110 -2.37 7.76 18.79
N ASN A 111 -3.31 7.51 17.87
CA ASN A 111 -4.37 6.53 18.05
C ASN A 111 -4.07 5.16 17.43
N ARG A 112 -2.91 5.01 16.77
CA ARG A 112 -2.43 3.79 16.10
C ARG A 112 -3.42 3.26 15.08
N VAL A 113 -4.08 4.14 14.33
CA VAL A 113 -5.11 3.76 13.35
C VAL A 113 -4.90 4.48 12.04
N CYS A 114 -5.17 3.79 10.93
CA CYS A 114 -5.16 4.41 9.62
C CYS A 114 -6.40 5.29 9.43
N ILE A 115 -6.19 6.57 9.17
CA ILE A 115 -7.24 7.56 8.96
C ILE A 115 -7.10 8.22 7.60
N SER A 116 -8.18 8.80 7.07
CA SER A 116 -8.07 9.59 5.85
C SER A 116 -7.30 10.89 6.13
N PRO A 117 -6.30 11.25 5.31
CA PRO A 117 -5.65 12.57 5.36
C PRO A 117 -6.65 13.73 5.23
N CYS A 118 -7.80 13.47 4.60
CA CYS A 118 -8.86 14.45 4.37
C CYS A 118 -9.95 14.47 5.46
N ALA A 119 -9.80 13.69 6.55
CA ALA A 119 -10.82 13.61 7.61
C ALA A 119 -11.08 14.96 8.32
N GLY A 120 -10.07 15.84 8.39
CA GLY A 120 -10.18 17.18 8.99
C GLY A 120 -10.58 18.29 8.02
N ASN A 121 -10.66 17.99 6.72
CA ASN A 121 -10.92 18.93 5.62
C ASN A 121 -10.24 20.31 5.78
N GLU A 122 -8.90 20.32 5.72
CA GLU A 122 -8.08 21.54 5.92
C GLU A 122 -7.87 22.37 4.65
N CYS A 123 -8.61 22.08 3.57
CA CYS A 123 -8.50 22.84 2.32
C CYS A 123 -9.24 24.18 2.38
N GLY A 124 -8.80 25.14 1.55
CA GLY A 124 -9.41 26.46 1.45
C GLY A 124 -10.83 26.42 0.89
N ASN A 125 -11.56 27.53 1.00
CA ASN A 125 -12.93 27.63 0.46
C ASN A 125 -12.95 27.34 -1.05
N ASN A 126 -13.96 26.61 -1.50
CA ASN A 126 -14.12 26.13 -2.89
C ASN A 126 -12.97 25.22 -3.40
N ALA A 127 -12.29 24.52 -2.49
CA ALA A 127 -11.34 23.48 -2.81
C ALA A 127 -11.81 22.10 -2.31
N GLU A 128 -11.41 21.06 -3.02
CA GLU A 128 -11.55 19.66 -2.62
C GLU A 128 -10.24 19.13 -2.05
N CYS A 129 -10.34 18.32 -1.00
CA CYS A 129 -9.24 17.54 -0.47
C CYS A 129 -9.16 16.20 -1.20
N ILE A 130 -7.98 15.85 -1.70
CA ILE A 130 -7.70 14.60 -2.41
C ILE A 130 -6.59 13.88 -1.64
N PRO A 131 -6.80 12.63 -1.17
CA PRO A 131 -5.73 11.82 -0.61
C PRO A 131 -4.78 11.39 -1.73
N VAL A 132 -3.49 11.56 -1.50
CA VAL A 132 -2.43 11.18 -2.44
C VAL A 132 -1.25 10.65 -1.65
N ASN A 133 -0.94 9.36 -1.71
CA ASN A 133 0.25 8.76 -1.07
C ASN A 133 0.42 9.16 0.41
N HIS A 134 -0.57 8.84 1.26
CA HIS A 134 -0.58 9.12 2.70
C HIS A 134 -0.54 10.61 3.10
N ARG A 135 -0.77 11.53 2.16
CA ARG A 135 -0.88 12.98 2.41
C ARG A 135 -2.14 13.53 1.77
N MET A 136 -2.56 14.71 2.23
CA MET A 136 -3.62 15.46 1.56
C MET A 136 -3.04 16.39 0.48
N GLU A 137 -3.80 16.55 -0.59
CA GLU A 137 -3.58 17.55 -1.62
C GLU A 137 -4.86 18.33 -1.87
N CYS A 138 -4.79 19.66 -1.86
CA CYS A 138 -5.95 20.50 -2.10
C CYS A 138 -6.00 20.95 -3.55
N LYS A 139 -7.18 20.89 -4.16
CA LYS A 139 -7.43 21.32 -5.54
C LYS A 139 -8.67 22.20 -5.61
N CYS A 140 -8.63 23.29 -6.38
CA CYS A 140 -9.83 24.10 -6.58
C CYS A 140 -10.91 23.30 -7.33
N HIS A 141 -12.18 23.47 -6.93
CA HIS A 141 -13.30 22.92 -7.68
C HIS A 141 -13.32 23.44 -9.13
N PRO A 142 -13.96 22.70 -10.06
CA PRO A 142 -14.15 23.17 -11.43
C PRO A 142 -14.78 24.57 -11.47
N GLY A 143 -14.22 25.47 -12.27
CA GLY A 143 -14.67 26.87 -12.37
C GLY A 143 -14.07 27.83 -11.33
N PHE A 144 -13.21 27.34 -10.43
CA PHE A 144 -12.48 28.15 -9.46
C PHE A 144 -10.98 28.12 -9.71
N THR A 145 -10.29 29.16 -9.25
CA THR A 145 -8.83 29.28 -9.28
C THR A 145 -8.33 30.01 -8.04
N GLY A 146 -7.04 29.87 -7.73
CA GLY A 146 -6.43 30.52 -6.58
C GLY A 146 -5.45 29.58 -5.90
N ASN A 147 -5.28 29.77 -4.60
CA ASN A 147 -4.49 28.85 -3.78
C ASN A 147 -5.45 27.91 -3.05
N ALA A 148 -5.48 26.64 -3.44
CA ALA A 148 -6.40 25.64 -2.89
C ALA A 148 -6.21 25.36 -1.38
N TYR A 149 -5.07 25.73 -0.79
CA TYR A 149 -4.84 25.64 0.65
C TYR A 149 -5.34 26.86 1.45
N LEU A 150 -5.70 27.95 0.76
CA LEU A 150 -6.17 29.18 1.40
C LEU A 150 -7.60 29.52 0.97
N GLU A 151 -7.78 29.75 -0.32
CA GLU A 151 -9.05 30.13 -0.92
C GLU A 151 -8.98 30.00 -2.45
N CYS A 152 -10.03 29.43 -3.03
CA CYS A 152 -10.29 29.46 -4.45
C CYS A 152 -11.44 30.43 -4.74
N TYR A 153 -11.22 31.35 -5.67
CA TYR A 153 -12.21 32.29 -6.17
C TYR A 153 -12.70 31.87 -7.55
N GLN A 154 -13.94 32.24 -7.86
CA GLN A 154 -14.56 31.94 -9.15
C GLN A 154 -13.73 32.58 -10.28
N ILE A 155 -13.47 31.82 -11.34
CA ILE A 155 -12.80 32.34 -12.53
C ILE A 155 -13.70 33.42 -13.12
N GLN A 156 -13.26 34.68 -13.08
CA GLN A 156 -13.92 35.76 -13.80
C GLN A 156 -13.40 35.81 -15.22
N GLY A 157 -14.24 35.42 -16.18
CA GLY A 157 -13.88 35.32 -17.59
C GLY A 157 -13.69 33.87 -18.04
N CYS A 158 -12.71 33.61 -18.88
CA CYS A 158 -12.47 32.28 -19.48
C CYS A 158 -10.99 31.91 -19.42
N ARG A 159 -10.67 30.61 -19.46
CA ARG A 159 -9.31 30.08 -19.70
C ARG A 159 -9.17 29.32 -20.99
N SER A 160 -10.27 28.77 -21.49
CA SER A 160 -10.34 28.04 -22.76
C SER A 160 -11.54 28.50 -23.56
N ASP A 161 -11.47 28.32 -24.88
CA ASP A 161 -12.57 28.67 -25.78
C ASP A 161 -13.88 27.93 -25.44
N ASN A 162 -13.75 26.70 -24.92
CA ASN A 162 -14.88 25.86 -24.51
C ASN A 162 -15.68 26.44 -23.32
N GLU A 163 -15.11 27.42 -22.60
CA GLU A 163 -15.79 28.13 -21.51
C GLU A 163 -16.63 29.32 -22.03
N CYS A 164 -16.60 29.60 -23.34
CA CYS A 164 -17.35 30.66 -24.00
C CYS A 164 -18.48 30.11 -24.88
N ALA A 165 -19.40 30.98 -25.30
CA ALA A 165 -20.41 30.60 -26.29
C ALA A 165 -19.74 30.17 -27.61
N ASN A 166 -20.41 29.32 -28.40
CA ASN A 166 -19.87 28.86 -29.71
C ASN A 166 -19.54 30.01 -30.69
N THR A 167 -20.07 31.21 -30.46
CA THR A 167 -19.83 32.43 -31.24
C THR A 167 -18.69 33.31 -30.71
N GLU A 168 -18.07 32.91 -29.60
CA GLU A 168 -17.04 33.67 -28.87
C GLU A 168 -15.80 32.79 -28.68
N ALA A 169 -14.65 33.41 -28.38
CA ALA A 169 -13.41 32.74 -28.06
C ALA A 169 -12.83 33.34 -26.79
N CYS A 170 -11.92 32.63 -26.14
CA CYS A 170 -11.28 33.14 -24.95
C CYS A 170 -10.12 34.07 -25.31
N ILE A 171 -10.38 35.37 -25.27
CA ILE A 171 -9.43 36.41 -25.69
C ILE A 171 -8.98 37.18 -24.46
N ASN A 172 -7.70 37.03 -24.08
CA ASN A 172 -7.11 37.68 -22.92
C ASN A 172 -7.92 37.46 -21.62
N GLY A 173 -8.43 36.24 -21.44
CA GLY A 173 -9.21 35.87 -20.26
C GLY A 173 -10.65 36.36 -20.25
N LYS A 174 -11.18 36.88 -21.37
CA LYS A 174 -12.60 37.25 -21.51
C LYS A 174 -13.19 36.61 -22.77
N CYS A 175 -14.43 36.14 -22.67
CA CYS A 175 -15.16 35.70 -23.84
C CYS A 175 -15.44 36.90 -24.74
N GLY A 176 -15.05 36.78 -26.00
CA GLY A 176 -15.25 37.83 -27.00
C GLY A 176 -15.20 37.26 -28.41
N SER A 177 -15.71 38.03 -29.38
CA SER A 177 -15.74 37.56 -30.77
C SER A 177 -14.31 37.42 -31.33
N PRO A 178 -13.95 36.27 -31.94
CA PRO A 178 -12.67 36.08 -32.63
C PRO A 178 -12.61 36.82 -33.99
N CYS A 179 -13.70 37.46 -34.42
CA CYS A 179 -13.81 38.09 -35.74
C CYS A 179 -12.83 39.27 -35.90
N ARG A 180 -11.82 39.05 -36.74
CA ARG A 180 -10.81 40.04 -37.14
C ARG A 180 -10.65 40.06 -38.67
N CYS A 181 -11.77 40.11 -39.39
CA CYS A 181 -11.81 40.08 -40.85
C CYS A 181 -11.49 41.47 -41.45
N GLY A 182 -11.01 41.49 -42.70
CA GLY A 182 -10.79 42.72 -43.46
C GLY A 182 -12.09 43.45 -43.83
N LEU A 183 -11.96 44.68 -44.35
CA LEU A 183 -13.11 45.42 -44.87
C LEU A 183 -13.83 44.62 -45.96
N ASN A 184 -15.16 44.70 -46.00
CA ASN A 184 -16.01 43.99 -46.96
C ASN A 184 -15.94 42.46 -46.89
N ALA A 185 -15.59 41.90 -45.73
CA ALA A 185 -15.70 40.47 -45.43
C ALA A 185 -16.77 40.22 -44.37
N VAL A 186 -17.58 39.18 -44.57
CA VAL A 186 -18.48 38.63 -43.56
C VAL A 186 -17.70 37.66 -42.67
N CYS A 187 -18.00 37.66 -41.37
CA CYS A 187 -17.37 36.76 -40.41
C CYS A 187 -18.40 35.74 -39.91
N ASP A 188 -18.14 34.46 -40.17
CA ASP A 188 -18.79 33.36 -39.48
C ASP A 188 -17.87 32.85 -38.37
N VAL A 189 -18.40 32.54 -37.19
CA VAL A 189 -17.62 31.90 -36.13
C VAL A 189 -17.89 30.40 -36.15
N ILE A 190 -16.84 29.60 -36.35
CA ILE A 190 -16.92 28.13 -36.43
C ILE A 190 -15.88 27.56 -35.47
N ASN A 191 -16.32 26.79 -34.45
CA ASN A 191 -15.47 26.24 -33.40
C ASN A 191 -14.57 27.30 -32.75
N HIS A 192 -15.18 28.40 -32.28
CA HIS A 192 -14.48 29.53 -31.64
C HIS A 192 -13.43 30.23 -32.54
N ARG A 193 -13.42 29.98 -33.86
CA ARG A 193 -12.50 30.61 -34.82
C ARG A 193 -13.26 31.44 -35.83
N ALA A 194 -12.65 32.54 -36.26
CA ALA A 194 -13.17 33.36 -37.34
C ALA A 194 -12.98 32.68 -38.69
N SER A 195 -14.07 32.57 -39.45
CA SER A 195 -14.13 32.18 -40.85
C SER A 195 -14.59 33.39 -41.66
N CYS A 196 -13.63 34.09 -42.26
CA CYS A 196 -13.89 35.27 -43.07
C CYS A 196 -14.20 34.90 -44.52
N LYS A 197 -15.26 35.48 -45.09
CA LYS A 197 -15.60 35.35 -46.52
C LYS A 197 -15.80 36.74 -47.11
N CYS A 198 -15.12 37.05 -48.22
CA CYS A 198 -15.31 38.32 -48.91
C CYS A 198 -16.72 38.41 -49.51
N LEU A 199 -17.32 39.60 -49.47
CA LEU A 199 -18.58 39.87 -50.15
C LEU A 199 -18.39 39.76 -51.68
N PRO A 200 -19.46 39.45 -52.45
CA PRO A 200 -19.38 39.37 -53.90
C PRO A 200 -18.77 40.65 -54.50
N GLY A 201 -17.71 40.51 -55.29
CA GLY A 201 -17.00 41.63 -55.92
C GLY A 201 -15.78 42.16 -55.15
N TYR A 202 -15.45 41.58 -53.99
CA TYR A 202 -14.24 41.88 -53.23
C TYR A 202 -13.33 40.64 -53.14
N THR A 203 -12.01 40.83 -53.09
CA THR A 203 -10.99 39.77 -52.94
C THR A 203 -10.03 40.10 -51.82
#